data_AF-A0A9D4QXA8-F1
#
_entry.id   AF-A0A9D4QXA8-F1
#
_cell.length_a   1.000
_cell.length_b   1.000
_cell.length_c   1.000
_cell.angle_alpha   90.00
_cell.angle_beta   90.00
_cell.angle_gamma   90.00
#
_symmetry.space_group_name_H-M   'P 1'
#
loop_
_entity.id
_entity.type
_entity.pdbx_description
1 polymer ?
#
loop_
_entity_poly.entity_id
_entity_poly.type
_entity_poly.pdbx_seq_one_letter_code
_entity_poly.pdbx_strand_id
1 'polypeptide(L)'
;MAAAVRRSYINILNSTNRTDFVKTHIRWYLKRGIPVPSVDLYVDTPNNKVNAHELFKGKRGVLFSVLGAFTPGCKTHMPEYLDNYDKFKAEGFDVIACVAVNDPYVVSAWAESLNTRNKILMLADPKGRVYQGN
;
A
#
# COMPACT_ATOMS: atom_id res chain seq x y z
N MET A 1 -7.42 20.24 43.74
CA MET A 1 -6.56 19.37 42.93
C MET A 1 -7.30 19.01 41.65
N ALA A 2 -6.89 19.59 40.52
CA ALA A 2 -7.50 19.39 39.21
C ALA A 2 -6.56 18.53 38.35
N ALA A 3 -7.08 17.49 37.71
CA ALA A 3 -6.45 16.84 36.56
C ALA A 3 -7.50 16.05 35.73
N ALA A 4 -8.08 16.75 34.76
CA ALA A 4 -8.53 16.31 33.44
C ALA A 4 -8.85 14.82 33.19
N VAL A 5 -10.13 14.45 33.33
CA VAL A 5 -10.76 13.39 32.52
C VAL A 5 -11.64 14.09 31.49
N ARG A 6 -11.16 14.33 30.26
CA ARG A 6 -12.00 14.79 29.12
C ARG A 6 -11.17 14.90 27.84
N ARG A 7 -11.53 14.15 26.77
CA ARG A 7 -11.79 14.71 25.40
C ARG A 7 -11.99 13.74 24.24
N SER A 8 -11.88 12.41 24.39
CA SER A 8 -11.95 11.52 23.22
C SER A 8 -13.36 11.00 22.85
N TYR A 9 -14.31 10.95 23.79
CA TYR A 9 -15.56 10.19 23.58
C TYR A 9 -16.83 11.01 23.28
N ILE A 10 -16.79 12.35 23.34
CA ILE A 10 -18.00 13.20 23.19
C ILE A 10 -18.26 13.71 21.76
N ASN A 11 -17.32 13.58 20.82
CA ASN A 11 -17.45 14.20 19.49
C ASN A 11 -18.18 13.37 18.42
N ILE A 12 -18.69 12.17 18.73
CA ILE A 12 -19.32 11.30 17.70
C ILE A 12 -20.82 11.58 17.50
N LEU A 13 -21.51 12.26 18.43
CA LEU A 13 -22.98 12.32 18.40
C LEU A 13 -23.62 13.62 17.88
N ASN A 14 -22.88 14.61 17.38
CA ASN A 14 -23.45 15.89 16.94
C ASN A 14 -23.02 16.35 15.52
N SER A 15 -22.71 15.44 14.61
CA SER A 15 -22.43 15.81 13.21
C SER A 15 -23.68 15.63 12.34
N THR A 16 -24.54 16.65 12.30
CA THR A 16 -25.68 16.74 11.37
C THR A 16 -25.35 17.46 10.06
N ASN A 17 -24.08 17.83 9.84
CA ASN A 17 -23.64 18.51 8.63
C ASN A 17 -22.90 17.56 7.69
N ARG A 18 -23.44 17.39 6.48
CA ARG A 18 -22.90 16.60 5.36
C ARG A 18 -21.45 16.96 5.00
N THR A 19 -20.99 18.17 5.36
CA THR A 19 -19.61 18.65 5.15
C THR A 19 -18.59 18.11 6.15
N ASP A 20 -19.00 17.70 7.35
CA ASP A 20 -18.10 17.13 8.34
C ASP A 20 -17.76 15.68 8.00
N PHE A 21 -18.72 14.92 7.44
CA PHE A 21 -18.49 13.56 6.95
C PHE A 21 -17.37 13.53 5.89
N VAL A 22 -17.35 14.50 4.98
CA VAL A 22 -16.32 14.67 3.95
C VAL A 22 -14.96 15.01 4.60
N LYS A 23 -14.93 15.86 5.63
CA LYS A 23 -13.66 16.27 6.30
C LYS A 23 -13.01 15.17 7.14
N THR A 24 -13.78 14.28 7.78
CA THR A 24 -13.20 13.17 8.56
C THR A 24 -12.81 11.97 7.70
N HIS A 25 -13.53 11.68 6.61
CA HIS A 25 -13.27 10.49 5.79
C HIS A 25 -12.33 10.74 4.61
N ILE A 26 -12.08 12.01 4.22
CA ILE A 26 -11.16 12.40 3.14
C ILE A 26 -9.85 12.99 3.71
N ARG A 27 -9.43 12.57 4.90
CA ARG A 27 -8.22 13.11 5.56
C ARG A 27 -6.92 12.41 5.14
N TRP A 28 -7.01 11.34 4.34
CA TRP A 28 -5.89 10.53 3.86
C TRP A 28 -5.43 10.88 2.43
N TYR A 29 -5.42 12.17 2.09
CA TYR A 29 -4.70 12.59 0.89
C TYR A 29 -3.20 12.38 1.13
N LEU A 30 -2.59 11.46 0.38
CA LEU A 30 -1.14 11.28 0.32
C LEU A 30 -0.49 12.64 0.04
N LYS A 31 0.30 13.13 0.99
CA LYS A 31 1.14 14.32 0.85
C LYS A 31 2.60 13.87 0.90
N ARG A 32 3.46 14.58 0.15
CA ARG A 32 4.91 14.38 0.27
C ARG A 32 5.31 14.50 1.75
N GLY A 33 6.11 13.54 2.22
CA GLY A 33 6.58 13.49 3.62
C GLY A 33 5.70 12.67 4.58
N ILE A 34 4.56 12.12 4.13
CA ILE A 34 3.80 11.15 4.93
C ILE A 34 4.48 9.77 4.83
N PRO A 35 4.71 9.06 5.95
CA PRO A 35 5.29 7.71 5.91
C PRO A 35 4.35 6.71 5.25
N VAL A 36 4.93 5.63 4.69
CA VAL A 36 4.16 4.49 4.17
C VAL A 36 3.33 3.88 5.32
N PRO A 37 2.04 3.56 5.10
CA PRO A 37 1.19 2.99 6.14
C PRO A 37 1.78 1.66 6.66
N SER A 38 1.70 1.45 7.98
CA SER A 38 2.14 0.21 8.61
C SER A 38 1.06 -0.86 8.49
N VAL A 39 1.04 -1.54 7.34
CA VAL A 39 0.08 -2.60 7.05
C VAL A 39 0.81 -3.91 6.74
N ASP A 40 0.21 -5.01 7.20
CA ASP A 40 0.68 -6.36 6.91
C ASP A 40 0.18 -6.81 5.53
N LEU A 41 1.14 -7.11 4.66
CA LEU A 41 0.98 -7.62 3.31
C LEU A 41 1.58 -9.02 3.21
N TYR A 42 1.39 -9.69 2.08
CA TYR A 42 1.80 -11.09 1.91
C TYR A 42 2.58 -11.29 0.62
N VAL A 43 3.59 -12.16 0.66
CA VAL A 43 4.43 -12.53 -0.48
C VAL A 43 4.33 -14.03 -0.70
N ASP A 44 3.99 -14.45 -1.92
CA ASP A 44 3.85 -15.86 -2.34
C ASP A 44 2.74 -16.68 -1.65
N THR A 45 2.70 -16.67 -0.32
CA THR A 45 1.78 -17.45 0.49
C THR A 45 1.21 -16.62 1.65
N PRO A 46 0.04 -17.01 2.21
CA PRO A 46 -0.52 -16.35 3.39
C PRO A 46 0.35 -16.41 4.65
N ASN A 47 1.34 -17.32 4.70
CA ASN A 47 2.23 -17.47 5.86
C ASN A 47 3.44 -16.52 5.81
N ASN A 48 3.76 -15.97 4.65
CA ASN A 48 4.90 -15.07 4.48
C ASN A 48 4.42 -13.61 4.50
N LYS A 49 4.41 -13.07 5.71
CA LYS A 49 3.90 -11.73 6.03
C LYS A 49 5.01 -10.69 5.99
N VAL A 50 4.76 -9.57 5.33
CA VAL A 50 5.67 -8.43 5.20
C VAL A 50 4.95 -7.15 5.62
N ASN A 51 5.56 -6.39 6.53
CA ASN A 51 5.02 -5.08 6.91
C ASN A 51 5.51 -4.01 5.92
N ALA A 52 4.59 -3.24 5.34
CA ALA A 52 4.91 -2.23 4.33
C ALA A 52 5.80 -1.10 4.88
N HIS A 53 5.58 -0.63 6.11
CA HIS A 53 6.41 0.40 6.71
C HIS A 53 7.86 -0.08 6.90
N GLU A 54 8.04 -1.28 7.45
CA GLU A 54 9.37 -1.86 7.65
C GLU A 54 10.08 -2.18 6.32
N LEU A 55 9.33 -2.51 5.27
CA LEU A 55 9.88 -2.75 3.93
C LEU A 55 10.61 -1.51 3.36
N PHE A 56 10.07 -0.32 3.57
CA PHE A 56 10.60 0.95 3.05
C PHE A 56 11.45 1.73 4.07
N LYS A 57 11.55 1.25 5.31
CA LYS A 57 12.29 1.94 6.37
C LYS A 57 13.77 2.07 6.04
N GLY A 58 14.26 3.32 6.04
CA GLY A 58 15.66 3.63 5.73
C GLY A 58 16.06 3.38 4.27
N LYS A 59 15.10 3.10 3.39
CA LYS A 59 15.32 2.78 1.97
C LYS A 59 14.56 3.77 1.10
N ARG A 60 15.12 4.06 -0.08
CA ARG A 60 14.35 4.78 -1.11
C ARG A 60 13.59 3.74 -1.90
N GLY A 61 12.29 3.91 -2.08
CA GLY A 61 11.53 2.92 -2.82
C GLY A 61 10.31 3.47 -3.52
N VAL A 62 9.86 2.69 -4.50
CA VAL A 62 8.66 2.92 -5.28
C VAL A 62 7.62 1.91 -4.81
N LEU A 63 6.49 2.40 -4.32
CA LEU A 63 5.30 1.61 -4.02
C LEU A 63 4.19 2.06 -4.95
N PHE A 64 3.66 1.14 -5.74
CA PHE A 64 2.50 1.39 -6.57
C PHE A 64 1.49 0.27 -6.41
N SER A 65 0.26 0.51 -6.85
CA SER A 65 -0.84 -0.42 -6.61
C SER A 65 -1.70 -0.60 -7.84
N VAL A 66 -2.21 -1.81 -8.03
CA VAL A 66 -3.12 -2.17 -9.11
C VAL A 66 -4.47 -2.59 -8.56
N LEU A 67 -5.55 -2.40 -9.34
CA LEU A 67 -6.89 -2.81 -8.93
C LEU A 67 -6.97 -4.33 -8.68
N GLY A 68 -6.27 -5.11 -9.51
CA GLY A 68 -6.17 -6.55 -9.35
C GLY A 68 -5.24 -7.20 -10.37
N ALA A 69 -4.67 -8.34 -9.98
CA ALA A 69 -3.85 -9.19 -10.82
C ALA A 69 -4.62 -9.62 -12.08
N PHE A 70 -3.89 -9.77 -13.18
CA PHE A 70 -4.41 -10.17 -14.50
C PHE A 70 -5.43 -9.26 -15.18
N THR A 71 -5.82 -8.13 -14.57
CA THR A 71 -6.79 -7.21 -15.19
C THR A 71 -6.19 -6.50 -16.42
N PRO A 72 -6.96 -6.29 -17.51
CA PRO A 72 -6.42 -5.84 -18.80
C PRO A 72 -5.59 -4.55 -18.73
N GLY A 73 -6.03 -3.56 -17.94
CA GLY A 73 -5.31 -2.29 -17.76
C GLY A 73 -4.10 -2.37 -16.82
N CYS A 74 -4.03 -3.35 -15.92
CA CYS A 74 -2.90 -3.48 -15.01
C CYS A 74 -1.75 -4.30 -15.62
N LYS A 75 -2.06 -5.21 -16.56
CA LYS A 75 -1.06 -5.95 -17.33
C LYS A 75 -0.20 -5.05 -18.22
N THR A 76 -0.73 -3.91 -18.69
CA THR A 76 -0.01 -3.02 -19.62
C THR A 76 1.04 -2.16 -18.92
N HIS A 77 0.87 -1.81 -17.65
CA HIS A 77 1.81 -0.95 -16.93
C HIS A 77 2.98 -1.71 -16.29
N MET A 78 2.77 -2.97 -15.90
CA MET A 78 3.81 -3.76 -15.23
C MET A 78 5.10 -3.95 -16.04
N PRO A 79 5.07 -4.23 -17.36
CA PRO A 79 6.28 -4.36 -18.17
C PRO A 79 7.15 -3.10 -18.15
N GLU A 80 6.57 -1.91 -18.16
CA GLU A 80 7.33 -0.65 -18.14
C GLU A 80 8.17 -0.50 -16.87
N TYR A 81 7.66 -0.95 -15.71
CA TYR A 81 8.43 -0.94 -14.47
C TYR A 81 9.58 -1.97 -14.49
N LEU A 82 9.42 -3.10 -15.20
CA LEU A 82 10.45 -4.12 -15.34
C LEU A 82 11.59 -3.68 -16.27
N ASP A 83 11.24 -2.99 -17.36
CA ASP A 83 12.19 -2.46 -18.33
C ASP A 83 12.99 -1.29 -17.75
N ASN A 84 12.37 -0.49 -16.88
CA ASN A 84 13.03 0.63 -16.20
C ASN A 84 13.65 0.26 -14.85
N TYR A 85 13.62 -1.01 -14.43
CA TYR A 85 14.17 -1.47 -13.15
C TYR A 85 15.60 -1.00 -12.93
N ASP A 86 16.48 -1.18 -13.93
CA ASP A 86 17.89 -0.82 -13.81
C ASP A 86 18.10 0.70 -13.68
N LYS A 87 17.21 1.51 -14.28
CA LYS A 87 17.23 2.97 -14.12
C LYS A 87 16.85 3.38 -12.71
N PHE A 88 15.79 2.78 -12.14
CA PHE A 88 15.43 3.00 -10.75
C PHE A 88 16.57 2.61 -9.80
N LYS A 89 17.23 1.47 -10.04
CA LYS A 89 18.42 1.06 -9.28
C LYS A 89 19.55 2.09 -9.38
N ALA A 90 19.85 2.58 -10.59
CA ALA A 90 20.88 3.58 -10.82
C ALA A 90 20.59 4.93 -10.14
N GLU A 91 19.31 5.31 -10.02
CA GLU A 91 18.87 6.52 -9.30
C GLU A 91 18.85 6.35 -7.76
N GLY A 92 19.21 5.16 -7.27
CA GLY A 92 19.29 4.84 -5.85
C GLY A 92 17.96 4.44 -5.23
N PHE A 93 17.02 3.89 -6.01
CA PHE A 93 15.86 3.19 -5.44
C PHE A 93 16.25 1.75 -5.06
N ASP A 94 16.05 1.42 -3.79
CA ASP A 94 16.38 0.14 -3.20
C ASP A 94 15.27 -0.89 -3.40
N VAL A 95 14.02 -0.43 -3.32
CA VAL A 95 12.81 -1.28 -3.32
C VAL A 95 11.83 -0.79 -4.37
N ILE A 96 11.35 -1.70 -5.21
CA ILE A 96 10.20 -1.47 -6.10
C ILE A 96 9.17 -2.54 -5.75
N ALA A 97 7.97 -2.12 -5.35
CA ALA A 97 6.91 -3.03 -4.95
C ALA A 97 5.56 -2.66 -5.57
N CYS A 98 4.82 -3.70 -5.97
CA CYS A 98 3.47 -3.61 -6.50
C CYS A 98 2.49 -4.24 -5.51
N VAL A 99 1.43 -3.54 -5.14
CA VAL A 99 0.34 -4.06 -4.30
C VAL A 99 -0.87 -4.41 -5.16
N ALA A 100 -1.47 -5.57 -4.95
CA ALA A 100 -2.73 -5.98 -5.57
C ALA A 100 -3.75 -6.47 -4.52
N VAL A 101 -5.02 -6.11 -4.70
CA VAL A 101 -6.13 -6.59 -3.85
C VAL A 101 -6.57 -7.98 -4.27
N ASN A 102 -5.69 -8.95 -4.04
CA ASN A 102 -5.91 -10.37 -4.32
C ASN A 102 -5.32 -11.21 -3.19
N ASP A 103 -5.61 -12.51 -3.18
CA ASP A 103 -4.93 -13.45 -2.29
C ASP A 103 -3.45 -13.66 -2.72
N PRO A 104 -2.60 -14.13 -1.79
CA PRO A 104 -1.16 -14.26 -2.05
C PRO A 104 -0.81 -15.23 -3.19
N TYR A 105 -1.60 -16.29 -3.37
CA TYR A 105 -1.35 -17.28 -4.42
C TYR A 105 -1.63 -16.71 -5.80
N VAL A 106 -2.71 -15.95 -5.97
CA VAL A 106 -3.02 -15.24 -7.22
C VAL A 106 -1.94 -14.21 -7.55
N VAL A 107 -1.46 -13.45 -6.57
CA VAL A 107 -0.38 -12.48 -6.79
C VAL A 107 0.94 -13.18 -7.14
N SER A 108 1.24 -14.33 -6.51
CA SER A 108 2.41 -15.14 -6.83
C SER A 108 2.38 -15.67 -8.27
N ALA A 109 1.25 -16.27 -8.68
CA ALA A 109 1.07 -16.75 -10.06
C ALA A 109 1.17 -15.60 -11.08
N TRP A 110 0.70 -14.40 -10.73
CA TRP A 110 0.85 -13.23 -11.58
C TRP A 110 2.30 -12.77 -11.68
N ALA A 111 3.03 -12.76 -10.56
CA ALA A 111 4.46 -12.47 -10.51
C ALA A 111 5.26 -13.41 -11.44
N GLU A 112 4.91 -14.69 -11.45
CA GLU A 112 5.48 -15.69 -12.37
C GLU A 112 5.16 -15.36 -13.82
N SER A 113 3.89 -15.08 -14.13
CA SER A 113 3.48 -14.79 -15.51
C SER A 113 4.18 -13.57 -16.12
N LEU A 114 4.65 -12.64 -15.27
CA LEU A 114 5.34 -11.42 -15.66
C LEU A 114 6.87 -11.50 -15.45
N ASN A 115 7.38 -12.61 -14.92
CA ASN A 115 8.80 -12.77 -14.56
C ASN A 115 9.34 -11.65 -13.63
N THR A 116 8.56 -11.25 -12.62
CA THR A 116 8.92 -10.11 -11.76
C THR A 116 9.83 -10.46 -10.58
N ARG A 117 9.99 -11.76 -10.25
CA ARG A 117 10.56 -12.27 -8.98
C ARG A 117 11.86 -11.62 -8.50
N ASN A 118 12.73 -11.19 -9.40
CA ASN A 118 14.04 -10.61 -9.05
C ASN A 118 14.10 -9.08 -9.18
N LYS A 119 13.01 -8.45 -9.62
CA LYS A 119 12.97 -7.02 -9.94
C LYS A 119 11.90 -6.27 -9.15
N ILE A 120 10.68 -6.78 -9.13
CA ILE A 120 9.54 -6.11 -8.48
C ILE A 120 8.96 -7.04 -7.44
N LEU A 121 8.88 -6.56 -6.20
CA LEU A 121 8.24 -7.28 -5.11
C LEU A 121 6.71 -7.20 -5.28
N MET A 122 6.08 -8.34 -5.51
CA MET A 122 4.63 -8.43 -5.67
C MET A 122 4.00 -8.74 -4.31
N LEU A 123 3.16 -7.81 -3.84
CA LEU A 123 2.55 -7.82 -2.51
C LEU A 123 1.03 -8.02 -2.64
N ALA A 124 0.51 -9.02 -1.94
CA ALA A 124 -0.92 -9.24 -1.81
C ALA A 124 -1.50 -8.47 -0.63
N ASP A 125 -2.62 -7.77 -0.88
CA ASP A 125 -3.45 -7.12 0.14
C ASP A 125 -4.90 -7.64 0.05
N PRO A 126 -5.19 -8.86 0.57
CA PRO A 126 -6.51 -9.47 0.42
C PRO A 126 -7.64 -8.66 1.07
N LYS A 127 -7.29 -7.73 1.97
CA LYS A 127 -8.24 -6.92 2.75
C LYS A 127 -8.30 -5.45 2.30
N GLY A 128 -7.47 -5.06 1.32
CA GLY A 128 -7.38 -3.66 0.86
C GLY A 128 -6.95 -2.68 1.94
N ARG A 129 -6.15 -3.11 2.92
CA ARG A 129 -5.73 -2.28 4.06
C ARG A 129 -4.87 -1.10 3.64
N VAL A 130 -4.07 -1.22 2.58
CA VAL A 130 -3.25 -0.12 2.04
C VAL A 130 -4.13 1.09 1.68
N TYR A 131 -5.37 0.87 1.27
CA TYR A 131 -6.32 1.92 0.89
C TYR A 131 -7.20 2.41 2.05
N GLN A 132 -7.23 1.70 3.18
CA GLN A 132 -8.14 1.96 4.30
C GLN A 132 -7.53 2.82 5.41
N GLY A 133 -6.20 3.02 5.43
CA GLY A 133 -5.55 4.01 6.30
C GLY A 133 -5.72 3.80 7.82
N ASN A 134 -5.83 2.54 8.26
CA ASN A 134 -6.02 2.16 9.67
C ASN A 134 -4.72 1.68 10.31
#